data_AF-A0A1B3X6A5-F1
#
_entry.id   AF-A0A1B3X6A5-F1
#
_cell.length_a   1.000
_cell.length_b   1.000
_cell.length_c   1.000
_cell.angle_alpha   90.00
_cell.angle_beta   90.00
_cell.angle_gamma   90.00
#
_symmetry.space_group_name_H-M   'P 1'
#
loop_
_entity.id
_entity.type
_entity.pdbx_description
1 polymer ?
#
loop_
_entity_poly.entity_id
_entity_poly.type
_entity_poly.pdbx_seq_one_letter_code
_entity_poly.pdbx_strand_id
1 'polypeptide(L)'
;MDTEKKRVLEAEVISKMIAIYCRGNKHADRTRTPQDTDALCPDCRRLRDYALGRVEHCPRMEVKSFCSACPVHCYSRDMRAAIRAVMRWSGPRMLLHHPLMTIHHMWLDHQARKREKKEMRS
;
A
#
# COMPACT_ATOMS: atom_id res chain seq x y z
N MET A 1 -10.54 2.11 -15.73
CA MET A 1 -10.05 0.87 -15.08
C MET A 1 -11.22 0.25 -14.35
N ASP A 2 -11.41 -1.05 -14.50
CA ASP A 2 -12.40 -1.81 -13.74
C ASP A 2 -12.07 -1.76 -12.24
N THR A 3 -13.09 -1.60 -11.39
CA THR A 3 -12.99 -1.52 -9.94
C THR A 3 -12.29 -2.73 -9.34
N GLU A 4 -12.56 -3.91 -9.87
CA GLU A 4 -11.96 -5.16 -9.40
C GLU A 4 -10.47 -5.23 -9.73
N LYS A 5 -10.10 -4.83 -10.96
CA LYS A 5 -8.69 -4.73 -11.37
C LYS A 5 -7.92 -3.77 -10.47
N LYS A 6 -8.57 -2.69 -10.01
CA LYS A 6 -7.97 -1.74 -9.07
C LYS A 6 -7.79 -2.32 -7.68
N ARG A 7 -8.73 -3.14 -7.19
CA ARG A 7 -8.57 -3.86 -5.90
C ARG A 7 -7.36 -4.78 -5.94
N VAL A 8 -7.26 -5.61 -6.97
CA VAL A 8 -6.14 -6.55 -7.15
C VAL A 8 -4.81 -5.80 -7.20
N LEU A 9 -4.75 -4.69 -7.95
CA LEU A 9 -3.53 -3.91 -8.10
C LEU A 9 -3.11 -3.24 -6.77
N GLU A 10 -4.05 -2.66 -6.01
CA GLU A 10 -3.74 -2.11 -4.68
C GLU A 10 -3.29 -3.20 -3.69
N ALA A 11 -3.96 -4.35 -3.69
CA ALA A 11 -3.61 -5.51 -2.85
C ALA A 11 -2.19 -6.02 -3.13
N GLU A 12 -1.82 -6.15 -4.41
CA GLU A 12 -0.48 -6.53 -4.81
C GLU A 12 0.58 -5.51 -4.40
N VAL A 13 0.31 -4.22 -4.64
CA VAL A 13 1.25 -3.14 -4.31
C VAL A 13 1.53 -3.13 -2.81
N ILE A 14 0.49 -3.18 -1.98
CA ILE A 14 0.64 -3.21 -0.51
C ILE A 14 1.42 -4.46 -0.08
N SER A 15 1.11 -5.63 -0.64
CA SER A 15 1.81 -6.87 -0.31
C SER A 15 3.31 -6.81 -0.64
N LYS A 16 3.65 -6.30 -1.83
CA LYS A 16 5.05 -6.10 -2.26
C LYS A 16 5.77 -5.10 -1.36
N MET A 17 5.11 -3.99 -1.00
CA MET A 17 5.65 -2.98 -0.10
C MET A 17 5.98 -3.54 1.28
N ILE A 18 5.10 -4.39 1.84
CA ILE A 18 5.30 -5.03 3.13
C ILE A 18 6.43 -6.07 3.07
N ALA A 19 6.53 -6.84 1.99
CA ALA A 19 7.61 -7.80 1.79
C ALA A 19 8.99 -7.14 1.71
N ILE A 20 9.10 -6.07 0.91
CA ILE A 20 10.31 -5.25 0.80
C ILE A 20 10.70 -4.67 2.17
N TYR A 21 9.73 -4.16 2.93
CA TYR A 21 9.95 -3.64 4.28
C TYR A 21 10.45 -4.71 5.26
N CYS A 22 9.79 -5.86 5.30
CA CYS A 22 10.12 -6.96 6.20
C CYS A 22 11.54 -7.49 5.92
N ARG A 23 11.87 -7.70 4.65
CA ARG A 23 13.20 -8.15 4.21
C ARG A 23 14.27 -7.12 4.52
N GLY A 24 14.00 -5.86 4.20
CA GLY A 24 14.97 -4.77 4.33
C GLY A 24 15.32 -4.38 5.75
N ASN A 25 14.36 -4.50 6.69
CA ASN A 25 14.61 -4.30 8.12
C ASN A 25 15.12 -5.55 8.83
N LYS A 26 15.40 -6.64 8.08
CA LYS A 26 15.96 -7.89 8.61
C LYS A 26 15.17 -8.42 9.82
N HIS A 27 13.84 -8.38 9.75
CA HIS A 27 13.01 -8.90 10.84
C HIS A 27 13.32 -10.39 11.09
N ALA A 28 13.32 -10.78 12.35
CA ALA A 28 13.44 -12.17 12.76
C ALA A 28 12.19 -12.99 12.37
N ASP A 29 12.30 -14.31 12.43
CA ASP A 29 11.18 -15.26 12.24
C ASP A 29 10.43 -15.12 10.91
N ARG A 30 11.14 -14.69 9.86
CA ARG A 30 10.59 -14.67 8.50
C ARG A 30 10.43 -16.11 8.00
N THR A 31 9.25 -16.41 7.48
CA THR A 31 9.00 -17.69 6.81
C THR A 31 9.90 -17.84 5.58
N ARG A 32 10.48 -19.04 5.39
CA ARG A 32 11.21 -19.38 4.16
C ARG A 32 10.21 -19.94 3.15
N THR A 33 9.70 -19.08 2.28
CA THR A 33 8.84 -19.46 1.15
C THR A 33 9.52 -19.10 -0.16
N PRO A 34 9.27 -19.83 -1.26
CA PRO A 34 9.79 -19.48 -2.58
C PRO A 34 9.30 -18.10 -3.05
N GLN A 35 8.09 -17.72 -2.61
CA GLN A 35 7.49 -16.43 -2.91
C GLN A 35 7.90 -15.39 -1.86
N ASP A 36 8.63 -14.36 -2.28
CA ASP A 36 9.12 -13.27 -1.42
C ASP A 36 7.96 -12.51 -0.72
N THR A 37 6.78 -12.45 -1.36
CA THR A 37 5.57 -11.83 -0.81
C THR A 37 4.97 -12.58 0.38
N ASP A 38 5.29 -13.87 0.51
CA ASP A 38 4.83 -14.75 1.58
C ASP A 38 5.90 -15.01 2.64
N ALA A 39 7.13 -14.56 2.39
CA ALA A 39 8.29 -14.66 3.28
C ALA A 39 8.30 -13.50 4.29
N LEU A 40 7.30 -13.47 5.17
CA LEU A 40 7.05 -12.40 6.13
C LEU A 40 7.23 -12.88 7.58
N CYS A 41 7.67 -11.99 8.47
CA CYS A 41 7.57 -12.22 9.91
C CYS A 41 6.09 -12.13 10.37
N PRO A 42 5.76 -12.61 11.58
CA PRO A 42 4.39 -12.63 12.09
C PRO A 42 3.70 -11.26 12.08
N ASP A 43 4.42 -10.18 12.45
CA ASP A 43 3.88 -8.82 12.44
C ASP A 43 3.57 -8.32 11.03
N CYS A 44 4.49 -8.52 10.09
CA CYS A 44 4.30 -8.10 8.70
C CYS A 44 3.16 -8.89 8.03
N ARG A 45 3.02 -10.19 8.37
CA ARG A 45 1.89 -11.02 7.92
C ARG A 45 0.56 -10.48 8.45
N ARG A 46 0.45 -10.21 9.76
CA ARG A 46 -0.74 -9.58 10.36
C ARG A 46 -1.10 -8.27 9.69
N LEU A 47 -0.11 -7.40 9.44
CA LEU A 47 -0.33 -6.13 8.77
C LEU A 47 -0.83 -6.30 7.33
N ARG A 48 -0.24 -7.25 6.59
CA ARG A 48 -0.65 -7.56 5.22
C ARG A 48 -2.09 -8.05 5.19
N ASP A 49 -2.41 -9.05 5.97
CA ASP A 49 -3.73 -9.68 5.95
C ASP A 49 -4.81 -8.67 6.40
N TYR A 50 -4.51 -7.83 7.39
CA TYR A 50 -5.36 -6.70 7.77
C TYR A 50 -5.57 -5.72 6.60
N ALA A 51 -4.51 -5.33 5.91
CA ALA A 51 -4.59 -4.39 4.80
C ALA A 51 -5.38 -4.96 3.61
N LEU A 52 -5.17 -6.24 3.27
CA LEU A 52 -5.89 -6.93 2.21
C LEU A 52 -7.40 -6.97 2.49
N GLY A 53 -7.80 -7.33 3.71
CA GLY A 53 -9.21 -7.32 4.09
C GLY A 53 -9.86 -5.93 3.96
N ARG A 54 -9.09 -4.85 4.20
CA ARG A 54 -9.59 -3.47 4.00
C ARG A 54 -9.69 -3.07 2.52
N VAL A 55 -8.80 -3.55 1.67
CA VAL A 55 -8.84 -3.30 0.22
C VAL A 55 -10.03 -4.02 -0.41
N GLU A 56 -10.23 -5.28 -0.04
CA GLU A 56 -11.35 -6.12 -0.51
C GLU A 56 -12.72 -5.49 -0.18
N HIS A 57 -12.90 -5.01 1.05
CA HIS A 57 -14.18 -4.44 1.51
C HIS A 57 -14.29 -2.92 1.32
N CYS A 58 -13.40 -2.29 0.56
CA CYS A 58 -13.43 -0.83 0.42
C CYS A 58 -14.68 -0.38 -0.37
N PRO A 59 -15.58 0.45 0.21
CA PRO A 59 -16.78 0.92 -0.47
C PRO A 59 -16.48 2.06 -1.46
N ARG A 60 -15.27 2.64 -1.41
CA ARG A 60 -14.88 3.82 -2.20
C ARG A 60 -13.78 3.52 -3.19
N MET A 61 -13.62 2.26 -3.59
CA MET A 61 -12.54 1.85 -4.50
C MET A 61 -12.62 2.58 -5.86
N GLU A 62 -13.83 2.88 -6.33
CA GLU A 62 -14.05 3.56 -7.61
C GLU A 62 -13.57 5.02 -7.57
N VAL A 63 -13.99 5.73 -6.52
CA VAL A 63 -13.79 7.19 -6.40
C VAL A 63 -12.42 7.57 -5.85
N LYS A 64 -11.82 6.76 -4.96
CA LYS A 64 -10.54 7.12 -4.31
C LYS A 64 -9.38 6.87 -5.26
N SER A 65 -8.40 7.77 -5.34
CA SER A 65 -7.16 7.52 -6.10
C SER A 65 -6.27 6.48 -5.40
N PHE A 66 -6.03 6.66 -4.09
CA PHE A 66 -5.19 5.81 -3.26
C PHE A 66 -5.73 5.67 -1.83
N CYS A 67 -5.29 4.63 -1.13
CA CYS A 67 -5.59 4.47 0.30
C CYS A 67 -5.04 5.62 1.18
N SER A 68 -3.91 6.23 0.78
CA SER A 68 -3.29 7.38 1.49
C SER A 68 -4.12 8.66 1.39
N ALA A 69 -4.83 8.85 0.30
CA ALA A 69 -5.68 10.00 0.00
C ALA A 69 -7.13 9.82 0.49
N CYS A 70 -7.45 8.66 1.05
CA CYS A 70 -8.80 8.32 1.45
C CYS A 70 -9.25 9.17 2.66
N PRO A 71 -10.34 9.95 2.57
CA PRO A 71 -10.75 10.84 3.67
C PRO A 71 -11.32 10.10 4.89
N VAL A 72 -11.56 8.78 4.81
CA VAL A 72 -12.07 7.99 5.95
C VAL A 72 -10.94 7.28 6.66
N HIS A 73 -11.10 7.16 7.97
CA HIS A 73 -10.19 6.44 8.83
C HIS A 73 -10.62 4.97 8.91
N CYS A 74 -10.18 4.16 7.94
CA CYS A 74 -10.49 2.72 7.90
C CYS A 74 -9.45 1.84 8.63
N TYR A 75 -8.28 2.39 8.97
CA TYR A 75 -7.24 1.69 9.72
C TYR A 75 -7.34 2.04 11.21
N SER A 76 -7.19 1.05 12.09
CA SER A 76 -6.94 1.30 13.50
C SER A 76 -5.67 2.12 13.69
N ARG A 77 -5.57 2.84 14.81
CA ARG A 77 -4.45 3.75 15.07
C ARG A 77 -3.09 3.06 14.92
N ASP A 78 -2.96 1.85 15.46
CA ASP A 78 -1.71 1.08 15.46
C ASP A 78 -1.38 0.55 14.05
N MET A 79 -2.36 -0.06 13.36
CA MET A 79 -2.18 -0.53 11.99
C MET A 79 -1.87 0.63 11.03
N ARG A 80 -2.44 1.81 11.29
CA ARG A 80 -2.17 3.03 10.53
C ARG A 80 -0.74 3.54 10.74
N ALA A 81 -0.20 3.42 11.94
CA ALA A 81 1.20 3.75 12.21
C ALA A 81 2.12 2.75 11.48
N ALA A 82 1.83 1.46 11.58
CA ALA A 82 2.59 0.39 10.93
C ALA A 82 2.61 0.53 9.40
N ILE A 83 1.45 0.69 8.75
CA ILE A 83 1.40 0.83 7.28
C ILE A 83 2.08 2.11 6.80
N ARG A 84 2.04 3.21 7.58
CA ARG A 84 2.78 4.44 7.25
C ARG A 84 4.28 4.24 7.36
N ALA A 85 4.75 3.47 8.34
CA ALA A 85 6.17 3.12 8.45
C ALA A 85 6.61 2.30 7.24
N VAL A 86 5.81 1.30 6.84
CA VAL A 86 6.03 0.53 5.62
C VAL A 86 6.07 1.47 4.41
N MET A 87 5.03 2.27 4.18
CA MET A 87 4.95 3.16 3.01
C MET A 87 6.12 4.13 2.91
N ARG A 88 6.53 4.74 4.03
CA ARG A 88 7.65 5.68 4.08
C ARG A 88 8.99 5.00 3.77
N TRP A 89 9.16 3.76 4.18
CA TRP A 89 10.41 3.03 4.01
C TRP A 89 10.50 2.32 2.65
N SER A 90 9.40 1.67 2.22
CA SER A 90 9.35 0.90 0.98
C SER A 90 9.05 1.76 -0.24
N GLY A 91 8.35 2.90 -0.11
CA GLY A 91 8.00 3.79 -1.23
C GLY A 91 9.20 4.19 -2.10
N PRO A 92 10.26 4.82 -1.56
CA PRO A 92 11.46 5.17 -2.34
C PRO A 92 12.21 3.95 -2.90
N ARG A 93 12.12 2.81 -2.22
CA ARG A 93 12.80 1.56 -2.62
C ARG A 93 12.01 0.77 -3.66
N MET A 94 10.71 0.98 -3.76
CA MET A 94 9.87 0.43 -4.82
C MET A 94 10.30 0.98 -6.19
N LEU A 95 10.84 2.21 -6.24
CA LEU A 95 11.42 2.80 -7.46
C LEU A 95 12.61 1.99 -7.98
N LEU A 96 13.40 1.39 -7.08
CA LEU A 96 14.59 0.60 -7.43
C LEU A 96 14.22 -0.81 -7.94
N HIS A 97 13.13 -1.38 -7.44
CA HIS A 97 12.68 -2.73 -7.82
C HIS A 97 11.64 -2.75 -8.95
N HIS A 98 10.78 -1.73 -9.00
CA HIS A 98 9.67 -1.59 -9.96
C HIS A 98 9.52 -0.12 -10.41
N PRO A 99 10.47 0.39 -11.23
CA PRO A 99 10.54 1.80 -11.60
C PRO A 99 9.29 2.30 -12.36
N LEU A 100 8.79 1.52 -13.33
CA LEU A 100 7.62 1.91 -14.13
C LEU A 100 6.32 1.99 -13.30
N MET A 101 6.09 1.03 -12.42
CA MET A 101 4.94 1.03 -11.50
C MET A 101 5.00 2.22 -10.55
N THR A 102 6.19 2.51 -10.02
CA THR A 102 6.36 3.62 -9.07
C THR A 102 6.18 4.98 -9.74
N ILE A 103 6.70 5.19 -10.95
CA ILE A 103 6.52 6.44 -11.70
C ILE A 103 5.04 6.66 -12.05
N HIS A 104 4.35 5.61 -12.53
CA HIS A 104 2.91 5.68 -12.81
C HIS A 104 2.11 6.02 -11.54
N HIS A 105 2.39 5.33 -10.44
CA HIS A 105 1.73 5.52 -9.16
C HIS A 105 2.02 6.91 -8.57
N MET A 106 3.25 7.42 -8.70
CA MET A 106 3.66 8.74 -8.21
C MET A 106 3.05 9.87 -9.04
N TRP A 107 2.92 9.71 -10.35
CA TRP A 107 2.23 10.67 -11.22
C TRP A 107 0.73 10.73 -10.88
N LEU A 108 0.07 9.57 -10.75
CA LEU A 108 -1.33 9.51 -10.32
C LEU A 108 -1.53 10.18 -8.95
N ASP A 109 -0.61 9.96 -8.00
CA ASP A 109 -0.66 10.54 -6.65
C ASP A 109 -0.46 12.06 -6.68
N HIS A 110 0.43 12.55 -7.55
CA HIS A 110 0.60 13.99 -7.80
C HIS A 110 -0.66 14.62 -8.42
N GLN A 111 -1.28 13.96 -9.40
CA GLN A 111 -2.52 14.45 -10.02
C GLN A 111 -3.70 14.45 -9.04
N ALA A 112 -3.84 13.41 -8.21
CA ALA A 112 -4.88 13.33 -7.19
C ALA A 112 -4.75 14.47 -6.18
N ARG A 113 -3.55 14.68 -5.62
CA ARG A 113 -3.30 15.81 -4.70
C ARG A 113 -3.57 17.18 -5.32
N LYS A 114 -3.35 17.33 -6.63
CA LYS A 114 -3.64 18.58 -7.36
C LYS A 114 -5.15 18.80 -7.55
N ARG A 115 -5.92 17.73 -7.76
CA ARG A 115 -7.40 17.79 -7.85
C ARG A 115 -8.04 18.08 -6.49
N GLU A 116 -7.58 17.42 -5.43
CA GLU A 116 -8.04 17.65 -4.05
C GLU A 116 -7.78 19.09 -3.59
N LYS A 117 -6.59 19.65 -3.88
CA LYS A 117 -6.29 21.07 -3.61
C LYS A 117 -7.16 22.04 -4.40
N LYS A 118 -7.71 21.62 -5.55
CA LYS A 118 -8.59 22.44 -6.38
C LYS A 118 -10.03 22.40 -5.86
N GLU A 119 -10.49 21.25 -5.39
CA GLU A 119 -11.81 21.07 -4.77
C GLU A 119 -11.90 21.75 -3.39
N MET A 120 -10.85 21.71 -2.56
CA MET A 120 -10.83 22.41 -1.27
C MET A 120 -10.74 23.95 -1.36
N ARG A 121 -10.48 24.50 -2.56
CA ARG A 121 -10.36 25.95 -2.80
C ARG A 121 -11.54 26.54 -3.56
N SER A 122 -12.55 25.71 -3.85
CA SER A 122 -13.81 26.10 -4.49
C SER A 122 -14.94 26.07 -3.46
#